data_AF-A0A9X6LNW3-F1
#
_entry.id   AF-A0A9X6LNW3-F1
#
_cell.length_a   1.000
_cell.length_b   1.000
_cell.length_c   1.000
_cell.angle_alpha   90.00
_cell.angle_beta   90.00
_cell.angle_gamma   90.00
#
_symmetry.space_group_name_H-M   'P 1'
#
loop_
_entity.id
_entity.type
_entity.pdbx_description
1 polymer ?
#
loop_
_entity_poly.entity_id
_entity_poly.type
_entity_poly.pdbx_seq_one_letter_code
_entity_poly.pdbx_strand_id
1 'polypeptide(L)'
;MIKAPEPNWQPISALPLIADMIDGQLEEAKEQYTTLLETQQKPYALDEYTVHRVIQVYTDQLEFVPIYIKQLKKWKVEAGLTSTQQKEIKRLQEQVRQWQQVLINILDLANKLKEETIEKVISKSDLELGIQSLKNRM
;
A
#
# COMPACT_ATOMS: atom_id res chain seq x y z
N MET A 1 -11.44 -24.80 3.75
CA MET A 1 -10.56 -23.61 3.86
C MET A 1 -9.27 -24.03 4.54
N ILE A 2 -8.15 -24.00 3.83
CA ILE A 2 -6.83 -24.26 4.42
C ILE A 2 -6.45 -23.00 5.19
N LYS A 3 -6.28 -23.09 6.51
CA LYS A 3 -5.86 -21.96 7.35
C LYS A 3 -4.43 -21.60 6.91
N ALA A 4 -4.20 -20.36 6.50
CA ALA A 4 -2.85 -19.89 6.21
C ALA A 4 -1.95 -20.18 7.44
N PRO A 5 -0.72 -20.67 7.25
CA PRO A 5 0.17 -20.98 8.37
C PRO A 5 0.34 -19.73 9.24
N GLU A 6 0.26 -19.90 10.55
CA GLU A 6 0.45 -18.76 11.46
C GLU A 6 1.89 -18.23 11.35
N PRO A 7 2.09 -16.90 11.37
CA PRO A 7 3.42 -16.31 11.31
C PRO A 7 4.28 -16.79 12.49
N ASN A 8 5.58 -16.92 12.25
CA ASN A 8 6.53 -17.15 13.33
C ASN A 8 6.67 -15.87 14.18
N TRP A 9 6.10 -15.87 15.39
CA TRP A 9 6.13 -14.72 16.30
C TRP A 9 7.54 -14.53 16.87
N GLN A 10 8.00 -13.28 16.88
CA GLN A 10 9.36 -12.93 17.27
C GLN A 10 9.49 -12.64 18.78
N PRO A 11 10.64 -12.95 19.41
CA PRO A 11 10.92 -12.57 20.79
C PRO A 11 11.17 -11.05 20.91
N ILE A 12 11.00 -10.48 22.10
CA ILE A 12 11.20 -9.04 22.33
C ILE A 12 12.63 -8.55 21.98
N SER A 13 13.62 -9.45 21.96
CA SER A 13 14.98 -9.14 21.51
C SER A 13 15.05 -8.72 20.03
N ALA A 14 14.04 -9.06 19.22
CA ALA A 14 13.92 -8.63 17.83
C ALA A 14 13.28 -7.24 17.67
N LEU A 15 12.90 -6.56 18.77
CA LEU A 15 12.27 -5.24 18.72
C LEU A 15 13.06 -4.22 17.88
N PRO A 16 14.40 -4.08 18.00
CA PRO A 16 15.14 -3.11 17.18
C PRO A 16 15.04 -3.40 15.68
N LEU A 17 15.19 -4.66 15.28
CA LEU A 17 15.08 -5.06 13.87
C LEU A 17 13.69 -4.75 13.32
N ILE A 18 12.64 -5.11 14.06
CA ILE A 18 11.26 -4.84 13.63
C ILE A 18 10.96 -3.34 13.63
N ALA A 19 11.58 -2.55 14.51
CA ALA A 19 11.47 -1.11 14.50
C ALA A 19 12.03 -0.53 13.20
N ASP A 20 13.27 -0.89 12.84
CA ASP A 20 13.92 -0.42 11.60
C ASP A 20 13.11 -0.81 10.36
N MET A 21 12.55 -2.03 10.34
CA MET A 21 11.69 -2.47 9.24
C MET A 21 10.41 -1.63 9.12
N ILE A 22 9.71 -1.37 10.23
CA ILE A 22 8.48 -0.56 10.20
C ILE A 22 8.80 0.88 9.78
N ASP A 23 9.87 1.46 10.32
CA ASP A 23 10.27 2.83 10.05
C ASP A 23 10.65 3.01 8.58
N GLY A 24 11.49 2.11 8.04
CA GLY A 24 11.89 2.14 6.64
C GLY A 24 10.74 1.90 5.68
N GLN A 25 9.84 0.96 5.98
CA GLN A 25 8.66 0.70 5.13
C GLN A 25 7.66 1.87 5.14
N LEU A 26 7.53 2.57 6.27
CA LEU A 26 6.71 3.77 6.36
C LEU A 26 7.33 4.94 5.57
N GLU A 27 8.64 5.12 5.66
CA GLU A 27 9.38 6.15 4.90
C GLU A 27 9.26 5.92 3.39
N GLU A 28 9.59 4.71 2.92
CA GLU A 28 9.48 4.33 1.51
C GLU A 28 8.05 4.52 0.96
N ALA A 29 7.03 4.11 1.72
CA ALA A 29 5.65 4.30 1.30
C ALA A 29 5.27 5.80 1.21
N LYS A 30 5.76 6.64 2.12
CA LYS A 30 5.51 8.10 2.05
C LYS A 30 6.19 8.73 0.84
N GLU A 31 7.41 8.32 0.53
CA GLU A 31 8.13 8.77 -0.67
C GLU A 31 7.37 8.38 -1.93
N GLN A 32 6.97 7.12 -2.07
CA GLN A 32 6.22 6.68 -3.23
C GLN A 32 4.87 7.40 -3.36
N TYR A 33 4.17 7.60 -2.25
CA TYR A 33 2.91 8.36 -2.27
C TYR A 33 3.12 9.78 -2.81
N THR A 34 4.20 10.43 -2.41
CA THR A 34 4.58 11.76 -2.90
C THR A 34 4.87 11.72 -4.41
N THR A 35 5.64 10.74 -4.89
CA THR A 35 5.91 10.57 -6.33
C THR A 35 4.64 10.35 -7.15
N LEU A 36 3.69 9.55 -6.65
CA LEU A 36 2.41 9.34 -7.34
C LEU A 36 1.56 10.61 -7.38
N LEU A 37 1.56 11.41 -6.31
CA LEU A 37 0.86 12.70 -6.27
C LEU A 37 1.42 13.68 -7.30
N GLU A 38 2.74 13.77 -7.43
CA GLU A 38 3.38 14.60 -8.46
C GLU A 38 3.03 14.12 -9.88
N THR A 39 2.91 12.81 -10.05
CA THR A 39 2.58 12.19 -11.33
C THR A 39 1.13 12.42 -11.73
N GLN A 40 0.21 12.51 -10.77
CA GLN A 40 -1.19 12.85 -11.01
C GLN A 40 -1.39 14.19 -11.73
N GLN A 41 -0.46 15.15 -11.56
CA GLN A 41 -0.52 16.44 -12.23
C GLN A 41 -0.10 16.39 -13.71
N LYS A 42 0.35 15.23 -14.20
CA LYS A 42 0.85 15.02 -15.56
C LYS A 42 -0.01 13.94 -16.26
N PRO A 43 -0.94 14.34 -17.12
CA PRO A 43 -1.75 13.38 -17.89
C PRO A 43 -0.86 12.39 -18.64
N TYR A 44 -1.24 11.11 -18.65
CA TYR A 44 -0.54 10.02 -19.37
C TYR A 44 0.90 9.74 -18.92
N ALA A 45 1.31 10.24 -17.75
CA ALA A 45 2.66 10.02 -17.26
C ALA A 45 2.95 8.57 -16.83
N LEU A 46 1.91 7.76 -16.60
CA LEU A 46 2.02 6.33 -16.33
C LEU A 46 1.26 5.53 -17.37
N ASP A 47 1.89 4.45 -17.83
CA ASP A 47 1.25 3.40 -18.60
C ASP A 47 0.46 2.44 -17.69
N GLU A 48 -0.46 1.67 -18.29
CA GLU A 48 -1.31 0.72 -17.59
C GLU A 48 -0.51 -0.34 -16.80
N TYR A 49 0.59 -0.85 -17.37
CA TYR A 49 1.42 -1.87 -16.72
C TYR A 49 2.06 -1.35 -15.43
N THR A 50 2.61 -0.13 -15.46
CA THR A 50 3.20 0.51 -14.28
C THR A 50 2.16 0.71 -13.18
N VAL A 51 0.95 1.18 -13.52
CA VAL A 51 -0.11 1.37 -12.53
C VAL A 51 -0.56 0.04 -11.91
N HIS A 52 -0.72 -1.02 -12.70
CA HIS A 52 -1.04 -2.34 -12.16
C HIS A 52 0.05 -2.87 -11.22
N ARG A 53 1.32 -2.65 -11.57
CA ARG A 53 2.43 -3.09 -10.74
C ARG A 53 2.44 -2.39 -9.39
N VAL A 54 2.19 -1.08 -9.35
CA VAL A 54 2.03 -0.31 -8.12
C VAL A 54 0.88 -0.90 -7.29
N ILE A 55 -0.30 -1.10 -7.88
CA ILE A 55 -1.44 -1.69 -7.16
C ILE A 55 -1.08 -3.04 -6.56
N GLN A 56 -0.41 -3.91 -7.31
CA GLN A 56 -0.01 -5.24 -6.83
C GLN A 56 0.93 -5.14 -5.62
N VAL A 57 2.05 -4.41 -5.75
CA VAL A 57 3.07 -4.29 -4.70
C VAL A 57 2.47 -3.76 -3.40
N TYR A 58 1.65 -2.71 -3.48
CA TYR A 58 1.07 -2.07 -2.31
C TYR A 58 -0.11 -2.87 -1.71
N THR A 59 -0.78 -3.70 -2.51
CA THR A 59 -1.75 -4.68 -2.00
C THR A 59 -1.03 -5.76 -1.20
N ASP A 60 0.02 -6.36 -1.77
CA ASP A 60 0.83 -7.38 -1.10
C ASP A 60 1.40 -6.83 0.21
N GLN A 61 1.95 -5.61 0.21
CA GLN A 61 2.48 -4.96 1.41
C GLN A 61 1.40 -4.75 2.49
N LEU A 62 0.20 -4.33 2.10
CA LEU A 62 -0.92 -4.12 3.02
C LEU A 62 -1.36 -5.41 3.72
N GLU A 63 -1.25 -6.57 3.06
CA GLU A 63 -1.55 -7.87 3.66
C GLU A 63 -0.61 -8.24 4.82
N PHE A 64 0.62 -7.69 4.86
CA PHE A 64 1.57 -7.94 5.94
C PHE A 64 1.33 -7.06 7.17
N VAL A 65 0.72 -5.88 7.03
CA VAL A 65 0.47 -4.93 8.13
C VAL A 65 -0.22 -5.57 9.34
N PRO A 66 -1.27 -6.41 9.19
CA PRO A 66 -1.90 -7.10 10.31
C PRO A 66 -0.96 -7.99 11.13
N ILE A 67 0.10 -8.52 10.53
CA ILE A 67 1.10 -9.35 11.21
C ILE A 67 1.90 -8.49 12.19
N TYR A 68 2.39 -7.32 11.76
CA TYR A 68 3.07 -6.36 12.63
C TYR A 68 2.16 -5.87 13.77
N ILE A 69 0.90 -5.54 13.47
CA ILE A 69 -0.07 -5.14 14.50
C ILE A 69 -0.22 -6.23 15.57
N LYS A 70 -0.35 -7.49 15.16
CA LYS A 70 -0.50 -8.63 16.09
C LYS A 70 0.78 -8.87 16.90
N GLN A 71 1.95 -8.80 16.27
CA GLN A 71 3.25 -8.93 16.95
C GLN A 71 3.41 -7.86 18.04
N LEU A 72 3.16 -6.59 17.71
CA LEU A 72 3.24 -5.48 18.67
C LEU A 72 2.21 -5.60 19.80
N LYS A 73 1.01 -6.12 19.52
CA LYS A 73 0.00 -6.42 20.56
C LYS A 73 0.46 -7.53 21.50
N LYS A 74 1.12 -8.57 20.98
CA LYS A 74 1.67 -9.67 21.79
C LYS A 74 2.75 -9.16 22.74
N TRP A 75 3.72 -8.40 22.25
CA TRP A 75 4.76 -7.82 23.11
C TRP A 75 4.18 -6.88 24.17
N LYS A 76 3.17 -6.06 23.84
CA LYS A 76 2.60 -5.10 24.79
C LYS A 76 2.08 -5.73 26.10
N VAL A 77 1.68 -7.00 26.08
CA VAL A 77 1.17 -7.71 27.26
C VAL A 77 2.20 -8.66 27.89
N GLU A 78 3.43 -8.69 27.37
CA GLU A 78 4.51 -9.52 27.88
C GLU A 78 5.04 -9.00 29.22
N ALA A 79 5.33 -9.92 30.15
CA ALA A 79 5.92 -9.56 31.43
C ALA A 79 7.41 -9.20 31.26
N GLY A 80 7.93 -8.31 32.10
CA GLY A 80 9.36 -7.99 32.14
C GLY A 80 9.84 -6.97 31.10
N LEU A 81 8.93 -6.30 30.38
CA LEU A 81 9.32 -5.20 29.49
C LEU A 81 9.89 -4.02 30.28
N THR A 82 11.04 -3.54 29.83
CA THR A 82 11.61 -2.26 30.28
C THR A 82 10.75 -1.07 29.84
N SER A 83 10.84 0.04 30.55
CA SER A 83 10.13 1.28 30.19
C SER A 83 10.47 1.77 28.77
N THR A 84 11.70 1.52 28.29
CA THR A 84 12.12 1.86 26.92
C THR A 84 11.41 0.98 25.89
N GLN A 85 11.38 -0.34 26.10
CA GLN A 85 10.65 -1.26 25.20
C GLN A 85 9.16 -0.93 25.14
N GLN A 86 8.52 -0.59 26.27
CA GLN A 86 7.11 -0.22 26.31
C GLN A 86 6.82 1.05 25.50
N LYS A 87 7.67 2.08 25.64
CA LYS A 87 7.57 3.31 24.85
C LYS A 87 7.75 3.03 23.36
N GLU A 88 8.72 2.19 23.02
CA GLU A 88 9.03 1.86 21.64
C GLU A 88 7.90 1.07 20.97
N ILE A 89 7.33 0.07 21.65
CA ILE A 89 6.15 -0.65 21.15
C ILE A 89 4.99 0.32 20.91
N LYS A 90 4.77 1.31 21.79
CA LYS A 90 3.71 2.32 21.60
C LYS A 90 3.98 3.19 20.38
N ARG A 91 5.23 3.61 20.15
CA ARG A 91 5.65 4.37 18.95
C ARG A 91 5.40 3.56 17.68
N LEU A 92 5.83 2.30 17.65
CA LEU A 92 5.64 1.40 16.51
C LEU A 92 4.17 1.12 16.23
N GLN A 93 3.32 1.01 17.26
CA GLN A 93 1.87 0.86 17.07
C GLN A 93 1.26 2.04 16.32
N GLU A 94 1.75 3.25 16.55
CA GLU A 94 1.31 4.45 15.83
C GLU A 94 1.85 4.46 14.40
N GLN A 95 3.13 4.12 14.21
CA GLN A 95 3.73 4.08 12.88
C GLN A 95 3.10 3.03 11.97
N VAL A 96 2.76 1.85 12.48
CA VAL A 96 2.06 0.84 11.68
C VAL A 96 0.67 1.31 11.25
N ARG A 97 -0.02 2.13 12.07
CA ARG A 97 -1.29 2.76 11.67
C ARG A 97 -1.09 3.78 10.55
N GLN A 98 -0.07 4.62 10.69
CA GLN A 98 0.27 5.59 9.64
C GLN A 98 0.67 4.89 8.35
N TRP A 99 1.48 3.84 8.45
CA TRP A 99 1.89 3.02 7.30
C TRP A 99 0.67 2.44 6.60
N GLN A 100 -0.22 1.77 7.34
CA GLN A 100 -1.48 1.27 6.79
C GLN A 100 -2.27 2.34 6.03
N GLN A 101 -2.37 3.54 6.60
CA GLN A 101 -3.11 4.63 5.96
C GLN A 101 -2.43 5.11 4.67
N VAL A 102 -1.10 5.22 4.65
CA VAL A 102 -0.35 5.60 3.45
C VAL A 102 -0.52 4.56 2.35
N LEU A 103 -0.47 3.26 2.67
CA LEU A 103 -0.72 2.19 1.71
C LEU A 103 -2.12 2.29 1.08
N ILE A 104 -3.15 2.54 1.89
CA ILE A 104 -4.52 2.75 1.42
C ILE A 104 -4.57 3.96 0.48
N ASN A 105 -3.94 5.07 0.85
CA ASN A 105 -3.92 6.28 0.02
C ASN A 105 -3.20 6.04 -1.32
N ILE A 106 -2.11 5.27 -1.33
CA ILE A 106 -1.41 4.88 -2.56
C ILE A 106 -2.34 4.05 -3.45
N LEU A 107 -3.01 3.04 -2.90
CA LEU A 107 -3.92 2.19 -3.65
C LEU A 107 -5.10 2.98 -4.22
N ASP A 108 -5.68 3.88 -3.44
CA ASP A 108 -6.76 4.76 -3.91
C ASP A 108 -6.29 5.67 -5.05
N LEU A 109 -5.09 6.24 -4.93
CA LEU A 109 -4.51 7.10 -5.97
C LEU A 109 -4.17 6.30 -7.23
N ALA A 110 -3.52 5.14 -7.09
CA ALA A 110 -3.18 4.28 -8.22
C ALA A 110 -4.44 3.78 -8.96
N ASN A 111 -5.52 3.46 -8.24
CA ASN A 111 -6.79 3.10 -8.87
C ASN A 111 -7.42 4.27 -9.64
N LYS A 112 -7.26 5.52 -9.19
CA LYS A 112 -7.69 6.69 -9.97
C LYS A 112 -6.85 6.85 -11.23
N LEU A 113 -5.52 6.81 -11.09
CA LEU A 113 -4.58 6.95 -12.21
C LEU A 113 -4.79 5.87 -13.28
N LYS A 114 -5.20 4.67 -12.88
CA LYS A 114 -5.55 3.57 -13.80
C LYS A 114 -6.62 3.97 -14.81
N GLU A 115 -7.61 4.77 -14.41
CA GLU A 115 -8.71 5.22 -15.28
C GLU A 115 -8.31 6.38 -16.21
N GLU A 116 -7.14 6.99 -15.96
CA GLU A 116 -6.59 8.15 -16.67
C GLU A 116 -5.42 7.76 -17.61
N THR A 117 -5.10 6.48 -17.72
CA THR A 117 -4.05 5.96 -18.62
C THR A 117 -4.40 6.22 -20.09
N ILE A 118 -3.38 6.40 -20.93
CA ILE A 118 -3.58 6.74 -22.34
C ILE A 118 -4.29 5.60 -23.08
N GLU A 119 -3.99 4.36 -22.73
CA GLU A 119 -4.61 3.15 -23.28
C GLU A 119 -6.13 3.12 -23.01
N LYS A 120 -6.55 3.48 -21.79
CA LYS A 120 -7.97 3.58 -21.41
C LYS A 120 -8.69 4.72 -22.14
N VAL A 121 -8.04 5.89 -22.24
CA VAL A 121 -8.63 7.04 -22.93
C VAL A 121 -8.78 6.78 -24.42
N ILE A 122 -7.76 6.21 -25.08
CA ILE A 122 -7.83 5.82 -26.50
C ILE A 122 -8.91 4.75 -26.70
N SER A 123 -8.96 3.72 -25.85
CA SER A 123 -9.98 2.66 -25.97
C SER A 123 -11.42 3.19 -25.85
N LYS A 124 -11.66 4.19 -24.99
CA LYS A 124 -12.96 4.87 -24.90
C LYS A 124 -13.29 5.64 -26.19
N SER A 125 -12.32 6.38 -26.74
CA SER A 125 -12.48 7.10 -28.02
C SER A 125 -12.80 6.16 -29.18
N ASP A 126 -12.08 5.03 -29.30
CA ASP A 126 -12.32 4.06 -30.37
C ASP A 126 -13.72 3.44 -30.30
N LEU A 127 -14.21 3.16 -29.10
CA LEU A 127 -15.58 2.67 -28.88
C LEU A 127 -16.63 3.72 -29.30
N GLU A 128 -16.42 4.99 -28.93
CA GLU A 128 -17.31 6.09 -29.32
C GLU A 128 -17.37 6.26 -30.84
N LEU A 129 -16.21 6.21 -31.51
CA LEU A 129 -16.13 6.20 -32.98
C LEU A 129 -16.87 5.01 -33.58
N GLY A 130 -16.77 3.83 -32.97
CA GLY A 130 -17.53 2.64 -33.36
C GLY A 130 -19.05 2.85 -33.26
N ILE A 131 -19.54 3.37 -32.13
CA ILE A 131 -20.97 3.67 -31.92
C ILE A 131 -21.46 4.71 -32.94
N GLN A 132 -20.68 5.76 -33.19
CA GLN A 132 -21.04 6.80 -34.16
C GLN A 132 -21.10 6.24 -35.60
N SER A 133 -20.17 5.37 -35.97
CA SER A 133 -20.18 4.69 -37.28
C SER A 133 -21.43 3.84 -37.48
N LEU A 134 -21.89 3.12 -36.44
CA LEU A 134 -23.12 2.34 -36.47
C LEU A 134 -24.37 3.22 -36.60
N LYS A 135 -24.44 4.33 -35.84
CA LYS A 135 -25.58 5.27 -35.92
C LYS A 135 -25.71 5.94 -37.28
N ASN A 136 -24.60 6.21 -37.97
CA ASN A 136 -24.62 6.83 -39.30
C ASN A 136 -24.96 5.83 -40.43
N ARG A 137 -25.09 4.53 -40.13
CA ARG A 137 -25.44 3.46 -41.08
C ARG A 137 -26.90 2.99 -40.96
N MET A 138 -27.65 3.51 -40.00
CA MET A 138 -29.10 3.30 -39.83
C MET A 138 -29.86 4.52 -40.30
#